data_AF-A0A2S9FQV9-F1
#
_entry.id   AF-A0A2S9FQV9-F1
#
_cell.length_a   1.000
_cell.length_b   1.000
_cell.length_c   1.000
_cell.angle_alpha   90.00
_cell.angle_beta   90.00
_cell.angle_gamma   90.00
#
_symmetry.space_group_name_H-M   'P 1'
#
loop_
_entity.id
_entity.type
_entity.pdbx_description
1 polymer ?
#
loop_
_entity_poly.entity_id
_entity_poly.type
_entity_poly.pdbx_seq_one_letter_code
_entity_poly.pdbx_strand_id
1 'polypeptide(L)'
;AAGPDAPELVKLRQYFDHPLLIEMFADAIREAAATLPGNLRDAARSGMECAVKTSRASSRCGPDLYERQVGYTAGLVAAAAGYPEYDQVWQSRSGPPQVP
;
A
#
# COMPACT_ATOMS: atom_id res chain seq x y z
N ALA A 1 33.21 11.27 1.19
CA ALA A 1 32.77 10.90 2.54
C ALA A 1 32.19 12.13 3.21
N ALA A 2 31.12 11.99 4.01
CA ALA A 2 30.69 13.07 4.90
C ALA A 2 31.80 13.29 5.95
N GLY A 3 32.21 14.53 6.20
CA GLY A 3 33.38 14.84 7.03
C GLY A 3 33.25 14.39 8.49
N PRO A 4 34.29 14.64 9.32
CA PRO A 4 34.32 14.25 10.72
C PRO A 4 33.19 14.86 11.58
N ASP A 5 32.60 15.98 11.15
CA ASP A 5 31.50 16.66 11.85
C ASP A 5 30.10 16.27 11.32
N ALA A 6 29.98 15.16 10.60
CA ALA A 6 28.71 14.72 10.06
C ALA A 6 27.74 14.25 11.16
N PRO A 7 26.44 14.59 11.07
CA PRO A 7 25.46 14.14 12.04
C PRO A 7 25.23 12.64 11.95
N GLU A 8 24.88 12.03 13.08
CA GLU A 8 24.41 10.65 13.10
C GLU A 8 23.03 10.56 12.44
N LEU A 9 22.91 9.65 11.46
CA LEU A 9 21.66 9.39 10.75
C LEU A 9 21.15 8.00 11.10
N VAL A 10 20.03 7.95 11.83
CA VAL A 10 19.32 6.70 12.11
C VAL A 10 18.15 6.56 11.16
N LYS A 11 18.16 5.50 10.34
CA LYS A 11 17.05 5.18 9.44
C LYS A 11 15.92 4.53 10.22
N LEU A 12 14.73 5.11 10.16
CA LEU A 12 13.53 4.51 10.70
C LEU A 12 13.14 3.24 9.93
N ARG A 13 12.58 2.27 10.65
CA ARG A 13 12.00 1.06 10.06
C ARG A 13 10.86 1.44 9.12
N GLN A 14 10.70 0.68 8.05
CA GLN A 14 9.48 0.72 7.24
C GLN A 14 8.28 0.26 8.08
N TYR A 15 7.20 1.04 8.06
CA TYR A 15 6.04 0.92 8.96
C TYR A 15 4.81 0.30 8.28
N PHE A 16 5.02 -0.51 7.24
CA PHE A 16 3.98 -1.09 6.39
C PHE A 16 2.95 -1.95 7.16
N ASP A 17 3.31 -2.48 8.32
CA ASP A 17 2.50 -3.32 9.20
C ASP A 17 2.13 -2.63 10.52
N HIS A 18 2.39 -1.32 10.67
CA HIS A 18 2.19 -0.64 11.95
C HIS A 18 0.67 -0.57 12.28
N PRO A 19 0.23 -0.97 13.49
CA PRO A 19 -1.20 -1.04 13.83
C PRO A 19 -1.98 0.25 13.55
N LEU A 20 -1.43 1.40 13.93
CA LEU A 20 -2.05 2.71 13.65
C LEU A 20 -2.19 3.00 12.15
N LEU A 21 -1.24 2.56 11.31
CA LEU A 21 -1.35 2.71 9.86
C LEU A 21 -2.57 1.92 9.36
N ILE A 22 -2.69 0.67 9.81
CA ILE A 22 -3.77 -0.23 9.41
C ILE A 22 -5.13 0.29 9.86
N GLU A 23 -5.23 0.74 11.12
CA GLU A 23 -6.46 1.28 11.70
C GLU A 23 -6.94 2.52 10.95
N MET A 24 -6.04 3.50 10.68
CA MET A 24 -6.39 4.70 9.94
C MET A 24 -6.95 4.41 8.53
N PHE A 25 -6.35 3.47 7.81
CA PHE A 25 -6.86 3.09 6.49
C PHE A 25 -8.17 2.32 6.58
N ALA A 26 -8.32 1.44 7.56
CA ALA A 26 -9.56 0.70 7.76
C ALA A 26 -10.74 1.62 8.11
N ASP A 27 -10.50 2.64 8.94
CA ASP A 27 -11.49 3.68 9.26
C ASP A 27 -11.90 4.46 8.01
N ALA A 28 -10.92 4.91 7.21
CA ALA A 28 -11.20 5.64 5.97
C ALA A 28 -12.03 4.80 4.99
N ILE A 29 -11.76 3.50 4.87
CA ILE A 29 -12.55 2.59 4.03
C ILE A 29 -13.98 2.46 4.56
N ARG A 30 -14.16 2.26 5.87
CA ARG A 30 -15.50 2.18 6.49
C ARG A 30 -16.30 3.46 6.27
N GLU A 31 -15.66 4.61 6.45
CA GLU A 31 -16.28 5.92 6.22
C GLU A 31 -16.72 6.07 4.77
N ALA A 32 -15.84 5.74 3.81
CA ALA A 32 -16.16 5.76 2.40
C ALA A 32 -17.32 4.81 2.04
N ALA A 33 -17.31 3.59 2.58
CA ALA A 33 -18.38 2.61 2.37
C ALA A 33 -19.73 3.10 2.91
N ALA A 34 -19.74 3.83 4.03
CA ALA A 34 -20.95 4.42 4.59
C ALA A 34 -21.59 5.49 3.69
N THR A 35 -20.84 6.07 2.75
CA THR A 35 -21.38 7.04 1.77
C THR A 35 -22.17 6.37 0.64
N LEU A 36 -22.04 5.05 0.46
CA LEU A 36 -22.73 4.34 -0.61
C LEU A 36 -24.24 4.24 -0.34
N PRO A 37 -25.09 4.26 -1.39
CA PRO A 37 -26.50 3.91 -1.28
C PRO A 37 -26.69 2.54 -0.63
N GLY A 38 -27.69 2.38 0.24
CA GLY A 38 -27.89 1.15 1.03
C GLY A 38 -27.96 -0.13 0.20
N ASN A 39 -28.55 -0.06 -0.99
CA ASN A 39 -28.65 -1.19 -1.94
C ASN A 39 -27.32 -1.59 -2.60
N LEU A 40 -26.27 -0.78 -2.45
CA LEU A 40 -24.93 -1.02 -2.99
C LEU A 40 -23.90 -1.38 -1.91
N ARG A 41 -24.20 -1.15 -0.62
CA ARG A 41 -23.26 -1.40 0.48
C ARG A 41 -22.84 -2.87 0.58
N ASP A 42 -23.81 -3.78 0.45
CA ASP A 42 -23.55 -5.23 0.56
C ASP A 42 -22.89 -5.83 -0.70
N ALA A 43 -22.99 -5.13 -1.83
CA ALA A 43 -22.43 -5.58 -3.11
C ALA A 43 -21.10 -4.90 -3.46
N ALA A 44 -20.65 -3.93 -2.66
CA ALA A 44 -19.43 -3.19 -2.93
C ALA A 44 -18.20 -4.08 -2.73
N ARG A 45 -17.40 -4.28 -3.79
CA ARG A 45 -16.05 -4.83 -3.69
C ARG A 45 -15.06 -3.71 -3.38
N SER A 46 -14.11 -3.97 -2.49
CA SER A 46 -13.03 -3.02 -2.20
C SER A 46 -11.86 -3.24 -3.15
N GLY A 47 -11.54 -2.20 -3.93
CA GLY A 47 -10.28 -2.10 -4.66
C GLY A 47 -9.22 -1.43 -3.79
N MET A 48 -8.03 -2.02 -3.70
CA MET A 48 -6.88 -1.42 -3.03
C MET A 48 -5.85 -1.00 -4.06
N GLU A 49 -5.71 0.31 -4.22
CA GLU A 49 -4.84 0.88 -5.25
C GLU A 49 -3.50 1.34 -4.68
N CYS A 50 -2.41 0.99 -5.36
CA CYS A 50 -1.07 1.48 -5.02
C CYS A 50 -0.29 1.92 -6.26
N ALA A 51 0.61 2.89 -6.13
CA ALA A 51 1.42 3.35 -7.26
C ALA A 51 2.45 2.28 -7.72
N VAL A 52 2.57 2.09 -9.02
CA VAL A 52 3.55 1.24 -9.71
C VAL A 52 4.96 1.75 -9.41
N LYS A 53 5.88 0.82 -9.14
CA LYS A 53 7.32 1.11 -9.16
C LYS A 53 7.92 0.84 -10.54
N THR A 54 8.94 1.61 -10.90
CA THR A 54 9.79 1.27 -12.04
C THR A 54 10.54 -0.03 -11.74
N SER A 55 10.54 -0.95 -12.70
CA SER A 55 11.14 -2.30 -12.66
C SER A 55 12.60 -2.33 -12.17
N ARG A 56 13.33 -1.21 -12.33
CA ARG A 56 14.73 -1.07 -11.92
C ARG A 56 14.97 -0.92 -10.41
N ALA A 57 13.93 -0.60 -9.63
CA ALA A 57 14.04 -0.34 -8.20
C ALA A 57 13.46 -1.45 -7.31
N SER A 58 12.82 -2.47 -7.89
CA SER A 58 12.05 -3.49 -7.15
C SER A 58 12.90 -4.34 -6.21
N SER A 59 14.13 -4.70 -6.61
CA SER A 59 14.91 -5.73 -5.92
C SER A 59 16.19 -5.24 -5.23
N ARG A 60 16.45 -3.92 -5.22
CA ARG A 60 17.70 -3.36 -4.68
C ARG A 60 17.86 -3.59 -3.16
N CYS A 61 16.76 -3.84 -2.47
CA CYS A 61 16.71 -4.09 -1.02
C CYS A 61 16.22 -5.51 -0.67
N GLY A 62 16.25 -6.43 -1.64
CA GLY A 62 15.70 -7.79 -1.52
C GLY A 62 14.59 -8.04 -2.55
N PRO A 63 14.32 -9.31 -2.92
CA PRO A 63 13.36 -9.66 -3.97
C PRO A 63 11.98 -9.11 -3.64
N ASP A 64 11.47 -8.27 -4.54
CA ASP A 64 10.11 -7.73 -4.55
C ASP A 64 9.65 -7.16 -3.21
N LEU A 65 10.60 -6.59 -2.44
CA LEU A 65 10.34 -6.14 -1.05
C LEU A 65 9.16 -5.17 -0.99
N TYR A 66 9.03 -4.29 -1.99
CA TYR A 66 7.91 -3.37 -2.05
C TYR A 66 6.58 -4.08 -2.27
N GLU A 67 6.50 -4.93 -3.29
CA GLU A 67 5.26 -5.63 -3.64
C GLU A 67 4.79 -6.47 -2.47
N ARG A 68 5.73 -7.15 -1.79
CA ARG A 68 5.44 -7.92 -0.59
C ARG A 68 4.93 -7.06 0.56
N GLN A 69 5.53 -5.90 0.80
CA GLN A 69 5.09 -4.99 1.86
C GLN A 69 3.72 -4.41 1.56
N VAL A 70 3.49 -3.91 0.34
CA VAL A 70 2.18 -3.38 -0.06
C VAL A 70 1.13 -4.48 -0.03
N GLY A 71 1.42 -5.68 -0.52
CA GLY A 71 0.51 -6.84 -0.47
C GLY A 71 0.15 -7.22 0.96
N TYR A 72 1.12 -7.21 1.86
CA TYR A 72 0.86 -7.47 3.28
C TYR A 72 0.03 -6.36 3.94
N THR A 73 0.36 -5.08 3.70
CA THR A 73 -0.43 -3.94 4.18
C THR A 73 -1.87 -4.01 3.67
N ALA A 74 -2.06 -4.30 2.38
CA ALA A 74 -3.37 -4.44 1.77
C ALA A 74 -4.20 -5.52 2.46
N GLY A 75 -3.62 -6.70 2.71
CA GLY A 75 -4.31 -7.78 3.43
C GLY A 75 -4.70 -7.40 4.85
N LEU A 76 -3.81 -6.74 5.60
CA LEU A 76 -4.12 -6.27 6.95
C LEU A 76 -5.24 -5.22 6.98
N VAL A 77 -5.19 -4.24 6.06
CA VAL A 77 -6.22 -3.21 5.95
C VAL A 77 -7.57 -3.82 5.54
N ALA A 78 -7.58 -4.76 4.59
CA ALA A 78 -8.81 -5.38 4.10
C ALA A 78 -9.50 -6.17 5.20
N ALA A 79 -8.72 -6.98 5.93
CA ALA A 79 -9.18 -7.72 7.08
C ALA A 79 -9.73 -6.78 8.16
N ALA A 80 -9.00 -5.72 8.50
CA ALA A 80 -9.43 -4.73 9.50
C ALA A 80 -10.67 -3.94 9.07
N ALA A 81 -10.88 -3.74 7.77
CA ALA A 81 -12.04 -3.05 7.20
C ALA A 81 -13.27 -3.96 7.01
N GLY A 82 -13.13 -5.28 7.12
CA GLY A 82 -14.22 -6.25 6.96
C GLY A 82 -14.43 -6.75 5.52
N TYR A 83 -13.42 -6.63 4.65
CA TYR A 83 -13.48 -7.08 3.26
C TYR A 83 -12.66 -8.37 3.07
N PRO A 84 -13.30 -9.56 3.05
CA PRO A 84 -12.59 -10.83 2.89
C PRO A 84 -12.08 -11.04 1.46
N GLU A 85 -12.69 -10.36 0.49
CA GLU A 85 -12.26 -10.35 -0.92
C GLU A 85 -11.94 -8.92 -1.34
N TYR A 86 -10.76 -8.74 -1.93
CA TYR A 86 -10.29 -7.45 -2.46
C TYR A 86 -9.31 -7.69 -3.60
N ASP A 87 -9.21 -6.71 -4.49
CA ASP A 87 -8.21 -6.69 -5.55
C ASP A 87 -7.09 -5.71 -5.20
N GLN A 88 -5.84 -6.17 -5.27
CA GLN A 88 -4.68 -5.29 -5.22
C GLN A 88 -4.31 -4.88 -6.65
N VAL A 89 -4.44 -3.57 -6.94
CA VAL A 89 -4.17 -3.02 -8.27
C VAL A 89 -3.06 -1.97 -8.24
N TRP A 90 -2.36 -1.85 -9.35
CA TRP A 90 -1.24 -0.92 -9.51
C TRP A 90 -1.57 0.22 -10.47
N GLN A 91 -1.25 1.46 -10.11
CA GLN A 91 -1.55 2.67 -10.90
C GLN A 91 -0.31 3.52 -11.20
N SER A 92 -0.40 4.55 -12.05
CA SER A 92 0.73 5.46 -12.38
C SER A 92 1.86 4.89 -13.24
N ARG A 93 1.62 3.86 -14.06
CA ARG A 93 2.60 3.43 -15.08
C ARG A 93 2.80 4.53 -16.13
N SER A 94 3.92 5.24 -16.06
CA SER A 94 4.36 6.22 -17.05
C SER A 94 5.36 5.59 -18.03
N GLY A 95 4.97 5.43 -19.30
CA GLY A 95 5.84 4.92 -20.36
C GLY A 95 5.07 4.17 -21.46
N PRO A 96 5.66 3.93 -22.65
CA PRO A 96 5.02 3.20 -23.72
C PRO A 96 4.62 1.78 -23.26
N PRO A 97 3.46 1.26 -23.66
CA PRO A 97 2.98 -0.04 -23.20
C PRO A 97 3.94 -1.20 -23.48
N GLN A 98 4.81 -1.08 -24.49
CA GLN A 98 5.79 -2.09 -24.86
C GLN A 98 7.08 -2.10 -24.03
N VAL A 99 7.31 -1.12 -23.14
CA VAL A 99 8.53 -1.04 -22.33
C VAL A 99 8.25 -1.52 -20.91
N PRO A 100 8.89 -2.62 -20.44
CA PRO A 100 8.68 -3.18 -19.09
C PRO A 100 9.02 -2.21 -17.95
#